data_AF-V9ICH5-F1
#
_entry.id   AF-V9ICH5-F1
#
_cell.length_a   1.000
_cell.length_b   1.000
_cell.length_c   1.000
_cell.angle_alpha   90.00
_cell.angle_beta   90.00
_cell.angle_gamma   90.00
#
_symmetry.space_group_name_H-M   'P 1'
#
loop_
_entity.id
_entity.type
_entity.pdbx_description
1 polymer ?
#
loop_
_entity_poly.entity_id
_entity_poly.type
_entity_poly.pdbx_seq_one_letter_code
_entity_poly.pdbx_strand_id
1 'polypeptide(L)'
;MSWESISSRDYLGGAASHQLSATALLGSPDGSRHPLDVCEFTEEDYRHQNSNGNTHYQNGRSGSGLWECLIGCRRRLDQHMARRRVEQGLKLYRAHKQQAAVRKWRGALKNIRQREDKFALLGYLYQAYMDWGKYRDSIDFGHKQLCISEELDSPNMRAEAYLNLARAHERLGALDRALDFARHSLYNECDQCATAGLVHLTVGRVHLELAGFCKALEAFQRAHKIAHSIQDPSLELQVYVGLSELFCRLHDADKSARYAARAYDLSRSLQLGDLNSRHHRAALLQMAAALRKKGELGDAHDYCSVGSNFLSTTPIFNCHVSTWTCLF
;
A
#
# COMPACT_ATOMS: atom_id res chain seq x y z
N MET A 1 -0.15 -23.43 23.14
CA MET A 1 0.88 -24.45 22.87
C MET A 1 1.85 -23.87 21.86
N SER A 2 3.13 -23.94 22.19
CA SER A 2 4.30 -23.27 21.59
C SER A 2 4.69 -23.85 20.22
N TRP A 3 5.21 -22.98 19.34
CA TRP A 3 5.54 -23.22 17.93
C TRP A 3 6.92 -23.85 17.70
N GLU A 4 7.33 -24.79 18.55
CA GLU A 4 8.61 -25.49 18.42
C GLU A 4 8.36 -26.97 18.13
N SER A 5 8.12 -27.34 16.86
CA SER A 5 8.47 -28.68 16.35
C SER A 5 8.09 -28.83 14.87
N ILE A 6 8.69 -28.06 13.96
CA ILE A 6 8.86 -28.49 12.56
C ILE A 6 10.17 -27.91 12.03
N SER A 7 11.28 -28.49 12.46
CA SER A 7 12.53 -28.44 11.72
C SER A 7 13.12 -29.85 11.71
N SER A 8 13.04 -30.54 10.58
CA SER A 8 14.20 -31.22 9.98
C SER A 8 13.79 -31.98 8.72
N ARG A 9 14.65 -31.83 7.70
CA ARG A 9 15.11 -32.86 6.76
C ARG A 9 14.04 -33.63 5.99
N ASP A 10 13.95 -33.35 4.69
CA ASP A 10 14.49 -34.24 3.65
C ASP A 10 14.31 -33.60 2.27
N TYR A 11 15.02 -34.13 1.27
CA TYR A 11 15.18 -33.67 -0.12
C TYR A 11 16.40 -32.79 -0.43
N LEU A 12 17.58 -33.39 -0.27
CA LEU A 12 18.68 -33.23 -1.24
C LEU A 12 18.58 -34.35 -2.27
N GLY A 13 18.56 -33.99 -3.55
CA GLY A 13 18.65 -34.91 -4.70
C GLY A 13 18.83 -34.09 -5.97
N GLY A 14 20.06 -33.98 -6.44
CA GLY A 14 20.48 -33.00 -7.43
C GLY A 14 20.20 -33.35 -8.89
N ALA A 15 20.44 -32.37 -9.76
CA ALA A 15 21.01 -32.56 -11.09
C ALA A 15 21.54 -31.21 -11.60
N ALA A 16 22.77 -31.22 -12.11
CA ALA A 16 23.47 -30.09 -12.68
C ALA A 16 22.76 -29.56 -13.94
N SER A 17 22.66 -28.23 -14.07
CA SER A 17 22.24 -27.58 -15.32
C SER A 17 23.43 -26.88 -15.96
N HIS A 18 23.58 -27.20 -17.25
CA HIS A 18 24.60 -26.75 -18.16
C HIS A 18 24.61 -25.22 -18.34
N GLN A 19 25.82 -24.71 -18.56
CA GLN A 19 26.13 -23.40 -19.11
C GLN A 19 25.25 -23.08 -20.33
N LEU A 20 24.47 -22.01 -20.27
CA LEU A 20 23.99 -21.32 -21.48
C LEU A 20 24.08 -19.80 -21.26
N SER A 21 24.79 -19.18 -22.20
CA SER A 21 25.29 -17.81 -22.21
C SER A 21 24.20 -16.75 -22.45
N ALA A 22 24.47 -15.54 -21.95
CA ALA A 22 23.60 -14.37 -21.87
C ALA A 22 23.24 -13.68 -23.21
N THR A 23 23.09 -14.41 -24.32
CA THR A 23 22.89 -13.80 -25.65
C THR A 23 21.77 -14.43 -26.50
N ALA A 24 20.95 -15.34 -25.95
CA ALA A 24 19.95 -16.09 -26.74
C ALA A 24 18.47 -15.71 -26.52
N LEU A 25 18.15 -14.60 -25.84
CA LEU A 25 16.75 -14.19 -25.57
C LEU A 25 16.30 -12.92 -26.32
N LEU A 26 17.02 -12.50 -27.36
CA LEU A 26 16.58 -11.43 -28.26
C LEU A 26 15.99 -12.02 -29.53
N GLY A 27 14.73 -12.48 -29.45
CA GLY A 27 14.04 -12.95 -30.64
C GLY A 27 12.71 -13.62 -30.38
N SER A 28 11.69 -12.86 -29.97
CA SER A 28 10.29 -13.18 -30.29
C SER A 28 9.46 -11.89 -30.30
N PRO A 29 8.55 -11.71 -31.28
CA PRO A 29 7.82 -10.48 -31.48
C PRO A 29 6.47 -10.56 -30.76
N ASP A 30 6.29 -9.81 -29.69
CA ASP A 30 4.94 -9.59 -29.17
C ASP A 30 4.71 -8.13 -28.77
N GLY A 31 3.61 -7.60 -29.30
CA GLY A 31 3.21 -6.21 -29.25
C GLY A 31 2.72 -5.79 -27.87
N SER A 32 3.65 -5.50 -26.97
CA SER A 32 3.36 -4.69 -25.77
C SER A 32 4.60 -3.88 -25.35
N ARG A 33 5.22 -3.21 -26.33
CA ARG A 33 6.13 -2.09 -26.06
C ARG A 33 5.29 -0.89 -25.62
N HIS A 34 5.00 -0.80 -24.33
CA HIS A 34 5.05 0.52 -23.71
C HIS A 34 6.52 0.77 -23.41
N PRO A 35 7.19 1.72 -24.09
CA PRO A 35 8.48 2.19 -23.63
C PRO A 35 8.31 2.58 -22.16
N LEU A 36 9.38 2.45 -21.37
CA LEU A 36 9.47 3.14 -20.10
C LEU A 36 9.15 4.61 -20.41
N ASP A 37 7.92 5.05 -20.10
CA ASP A 37 7.51 6.44 -20.24
C ASP A 37 8.35 7.20 -19.22
N VAL A 38 9.50 7.66 -19.71
CA VAL A 38 10.21 8.81 -19.20
C VAL A 38 9.13 9.84 -18.95
N CYS A 39 8.88 10.15 -17.68
CA CYS A 39 7.86 11.09 -17.27
C CYS A 39 7.99 12.35 -18.13
N GLU A 40 7.01 12.61 -19.01
CA GLU A 40 6.95 13.87 -19.73
C GLU A 40 6.67 14.98 -18.71
N PHE A 41 7.74 15.66 -18.31
CA PHE A 41 7.71 16.81 -17.42
C PHE A 41 7.00 17.96 -18.14
N THR A 42 5.95 18.51 -17.52
CA THR A 42 5.39 19.80 -17.95
C THR A 42 6.38 20.92 -17.62
N GLU A 43 6.69 21.80 -18.60
CA GLU A 43 7.66 22.92 -18.51
C GLU A 43 7.47 23.89 -17.32
N GLU A 44 6.35 23.82 -16.61
CA GLU A 44 6.07 24.66 -15.44
C GLU A 44 6.97 24.34 -14.23
N ASP A 45 7.49 23.11 -14.10
CA ASP A 45 8.33 22.69 -12.96
C ASP A 45 9.80 23.15 -13.08
N TYR A 46 10.29 23.45 -14.30
CA TYR A 46 11.67 23.92 -14.52
C TYR A 46 11.92 25.36 -14.06
N ARG A 47 10.88 26.20 -13.97
CA ARG A 47 11.05 27.63 -13.62
C ARG A 47 11.47 27.89 -12.17
N HIS A 48 11.55 26.86 -11.33
CA HIS A 48 11.96 27.00 -9.93
C HIS A 48 13.35 26.45 -9.61
N GLN A 49 14.09 25.89 -10.58
CA GLN A 49 15.44 25.34 -10.36
C GLN A 49 16.59 26.30 -10.72
N ASN A 50 16.34 27.45 -11.35
CA ASN A 50 17.41 28.32 -11.86
C ASN A 50 17.70 29.59 -11.04
N SER A 51 17.45 29.60 -9.72
CA SER A 51 17.85 30.72 -8.85
C SER A 51 18.91 30.38 -7.80
N ASN A 52 19.55 29.21 -7.87
CA ASN A 52 20.60 28.80 -6.94
C ASN A 52 21.92 28.57 -7.70
N GLY A 53 22.61 29.66 -8.03
CA GLY A 53 23.96 29.64 -8.58
C GLY A 53 24.55 31.04 -8.73
N ASN A 54 25.65 31.30 -8.03
CA ASN A 54 26.48 32.52 -8.02
C ASN A 54 25.95 33.77 -7.30
N THR A 55 26.10 33.80 -5.97
CA THR A 55 26.30 35.04 -5.21
C THR A 55 27.72 35.57 -5.44
N HIS A 56 27.92 36.29 -6.55
CA HIS A 56 28.99 37.26 -6.63
C HIS A 56 28.64 38.43 -5.69
N TYR A 57 29.47 38.64 -4.67
CA TYR A 57 29.42 39.82 -3.81
C TYR A 57 29.61 41.08 -4.66
N GLN A 58 28.53 41.83 -4.87
CA GLN A 58 28.60 43.26 -5.19
C GLN A 58 27.67 44.04 -4.26
N ASN A 59 28.30 44.89 -3.46
CA ASN A 59 27.68 45.88 -2.61
C ASN A 59 26.79 46.82 -3.43
N GLY A 60 25.52 46.98 -3.05
CA GLY A 60 24.69 48.06 -3.58
C GLY A 60 23.19 47.97 -3.25
N ARG A 61 22.78 48.76 -2.25
CA ARG A 61 21.42 49.30 -1.96
C ARG A 61 20.46 48.46 -1.09
N SER A 62 20.24 49.04 0.10
CA SER A 62 19.32 48.69 1.18
C SER A 62 17.83 48.84 0.81
N GLY A 63 17.31 47.93 -0.02
CA GLY A 63 15.87 47.82 -0.32
C GLY A 63 15.33 46.40 -0.49
N SER A 64 16.20 45.38 -0.55
CA SER A 64 15.83 43.97 -0.81
C SER A 64 15.39 43.18 0.42
N GLY A 65 15.86 43.55 1.62
CA GLY A 65 15.64 42.75 2.83
C GLY A 65 14.19 42.68 3.32
N LEU A 66 13.41 43.76 3.19
CA LEU A 66 11.99 43.79 3.60
C LEU A 66 11.12 42.99 2.62
N TRP A 67 11.38 43.11 1.32
CA TRP A 67 10.65 42.37 0.29
C TRP A 67 10.96 40.87 0.34
N GLU A 68 12.23 40.48 0.54
CA GLU A 68 12.62 39.08 0.74
C GLU A 68 12.06 38.50 2.03
N CYS A 69 12.03 39.29 3.12
CA CYS A 69 11.40 38.89 4.38
C CYS A 69 9.88 38.72 4.23
N LEU A 70 9.19 39.63 3.53
CA LEU A 70 7.76 39.54 3.23
C LEU A 70 7.43 38.33 2.35
N ILE A 71 8.25 38.07 1.32
CA ILE A 71 8.12 36.87 0.48
C ILE A 71 8.37 35.61 1.33
N GLY A 72 9.38 35.60 2.19
CA GLY A 72 9.66 34.49 3.11
C GLY A 72 8.55 34.23 4.11
N CYS A 73 7.94 35.29 4.67
CA CYS A 73 6.78 35.19 5.56
C CYS A 73 5.55 34.69 4.81
N ARG A 74 5.28 35.18 3.60
CA ARG A 74 4.19 34.68 2.74
C ARG A 74 4.39 33.20 2.40
N ARG A 75 5.61 32.79 2.04
CA ARG A 75 5.95 31.38 1.78
C ARG A 75 5.70 30.49 2.99
N ARG A 76 6.10 30.93 4.19
CA ARG A 76 5.86 30.19 5.45
C ARG A 76 4.37 30.11 5.77
N LEU A 77 3.63 31.20 5.58
CA LEU A 77 2.18 31.22 5.76
C LEU A 77 1.47 30.28 4.78
N ASP A 78 1.85 30.28 3.50
CA ASP A 78 1.28 29.40 2.48
C ASP A 78 1.53 27.92 2.81
N GLN A 79 2.74 27.56 3.25
CA GLN A 79 3.07 26.20 3.70
C GLN A 79 2.24 25.81 4.92
N HIS A 80 2.14 26.68 5.93
CA HIS A 80 1.36 26.42 7.13
C HIS A 80 -0.14 26.27 6.83
N MET A 81 -0.68 27.10 5.93
CA MET A 81 -2.07 26.99 5.46
C MET A 81 -2.30 25.72 4.66
N ALA A 82 -1.33 25.28 3.87
CA ALA A 82 -1.40 24.01 3.15
C ALA A 82 -1.44 22.82 4.11
N ARG A 83 -0.56 22.78 5.13
CA ARG A 83 -0.57 21.74 6.18
C ARG A 83 -1.91 21.66 6.91
N ARG A 84 -2.48 22.80 7.31
CA ARG A 84 -3.83 22.85 7.90
C ARG A 84 -4.91 22.27 6.97
N ARG A 85 -4.83 22.51 5.66
CA ARG A 85 -5.77 21.92 4.68
C ARG A 85 -5.60 20.41 4.58
N VAL A 86 -4.37 19.90 4.67
CA VAL A 86 -4.09 18.46 4.71
C VAL A 86 -4.73 17.83 5.94
N GLU A 87 -4.52 18.40 7.12
CA GLU A 87 -5.13 17.93 8.38
C GLU A 87 -6.67 17.96 8.34
N GLN A 88 -7.26 19.02 7.79
CA GLN A 88 -8.70 19.09 7.57
C GLN A 88 -9.18 17.99 6.62
N GLY A 89 -8.42 17.71 5.56
CA GLY A 89 -8.68 16.61 4.65
C GLY A 89 -8.63 15.26 5.37
N LEU A 90 -7.65 15.02 6.24
CA LEU A 90 -7.60 13.80 7.05
C LEU A 90 -8.84 13.67 7.93
N LYS A 91 -9.24 14.72 8.67
CA LYS A 91 -10.45 14.70 9.50
C LYS A 91 -11.71 14.34 8.69
N LEU A 92 -11.84 14.90 7.49
CA LEU A 92 -12.93 14.56 6.57
C LEU A 92 -12.85 13.12 6.08
N TYR A 93 -11.64 12.60 5.84
CA TYR A 93 -11.42 11.21 5.47
C TYR A 93 -11.88 10.26 6.57
N ARG A 94 -11.53 10.55 7.83
CA ARG A 94 -11.98 9.78 9.01
C ARG A 94 -13.49 9.80 9.19
N ALA A 95 -14.11 10.94 8.88
CA ALA A 95 -15.56 11.10 8.90
C ALA A 95 -16.27 10.45 7.69
N HIS A 96 -15.61 9.57 6.95
CA HIS A 96 -16.09 8.90 5.73
C HIS A 96 -16.49 9.84 4.58
N LYS A 97 -16.12 11.13 4.64
CA LYS A 97 -16.38 12.13 3.58
C LYS A 97 -15.22 12.18 2.59
N GLN A 98 -14.91 11.04 1.97
CA GLN A 98 -13.71 10.84 1.14
C GLN A 98 -13.61 11.82 -0.04
N GLN A 99 -14.72 12.09 -0.74
CA GLN A 99 -14.72 13.04 -1.88
C GLN A 99 -14.36 14.47 -1.46
N ALA A 100 -14.83 14.90 -0.28
CA ALA A 100 -14.50 16.21 0.26
C ALA A 100 -13.02 16.28 0.69
N ALA A 101 -12.50 15.21 1.29
CA ALA A 101 -11.09 15.09 1.65
C ALA A 101 -10.17 15.20 0.42
N VAL A 102 -10.43 14.43 -0.63
CA VAL A 102 -9.64 14.47 -1.87
C VAL A 102 -9.66 15.84 -2.53
N ARG A 103 -10.80 16.55 -2.54
CA ARG A 103 -10.86 17.94 -3.03
C ARG A 103 -9.96 18.88 -2.23
N LYS A 104 -9.94 18.75 -0.90
CA LYS A 104 -9.06 19.54 -0.02
C LYS A 104 -7.59 19.21 -0.25
N TRP A 105 -7.25 17.94 -0.40
CA TRP A 105 -5.88 17.49 -0.69
C TRP A 105 -5.39 17.97 -2.06
N ARG A 106 -6.19 17.85 -3.12
CA ARG A 106 -5.84 18.39 -4.45
C ARG A 106 -5.59 19.91 -4.41
N GLY A 107 -6.40 20.65 -3.63
CA GLY A 107 -6.20 22.09 -3.43
C GLY A 107 -4.96 22.42 -2.59
N ALA A 108 -4.58 21.58 -1.62
CA ALA A 108 -3.37 21.73 -0.84
C ALA A 108 -2.12 21.44 -1.68
N LEU A 109 -2.17 20.43 -2.55
CA LEU A 109 -1.03 19.99 -3.37
C LEU A 109 -0.43 21.10 -4.23
N LYS A 110 -1.25 22.03 -4.73
CA LYS A 110 -0.81 23.19 -5.53
C LYS A 110 0.05 24.19 -4.74
N ASN A 111 -0.11 24.23 -3.41
CA ASN A 111 0.50 25.24 -2.55
C ASN A 111 1.64 24.66 -1.68
N ILE A 112 1.79 23.33 -1.62
CA ILE A 112 2.89 22.69 -0.90
C ILE A 112 4.17 22.85 -1.70
N ARG A 113 5.20 23.38 -1.04
CA ARG A 113 6.55 23.54 -1.61
C ARG A 113 7.56 22.53 -1.08
N GLN A 114 7.40 22.08 0.18
CA GLN A 114 8.28 21.06 0.75
C GLN A 114 8.04 19.73 0.06
N ARG A 115 9.13 19.06 -0.33
CA ARG A 115 9.07 17.83 -1.13
C ARG A 115 8.56 16.66 -0.29
N GLU A 116 8.94 16.59 0.98
CA GLU A 116 8.51 15.58 1.95
C GLU A 116 7.00 15.70 2.23
N ASP A 117 6.51 16.92 2.48
CA ASP A 117 5.07 17.16 2.68
C ASP A 117 4.27 16.83 1.41
N LYS A 118 4.84 17.09 0.22
CA LYS A 118 4.23 16.75 -1.06
C LYS A 118 4.16 15.24 -1.25
N PHE A 119 5.23 14.51 -0.88
CA PHE A 119 5.26 13.05 -0.90
C PHE A 119 4.17 12.45 -0.01
N ALA A 120 4.05 12.91 1.24
CA ALA A 120 3.03 12.42 2.17
C ALA A 120 1.61 12.69 1.64
N LEU A 121 1.36 13.88 1.06
CA LEU A 121 0.07 14.22 0.48
C LEU A 121 -0.28 13.36 -0.74
N LEU A 122 0.71 13.03 -1.58
CA LEU A 122 0.53 12.10 -2.69
C LEU A 122 0.18 10.70 -2.17
N GLY A 123 0.78 10.25 -1.07
CA GLY A 123 0.41 9.00 -0.40
C GLY A 123 -1.05 8.96 0.07
N TYR A 124 -1.57 10.07 0.61
CA TYR A 124 -3.00 10.16 0.98
C TYR A 124 -3.92 10.11 -0.24
N LEU A 125 -3.56 10.79 -1.33
CA LEU A 125 -4.30 10.73 -2.59
C LEU A 125 -4.27 9.33 -3.18
N TYR A 126 -3.10 8.69 -3.22
CA TYR A 126 -2.93 7.30 -3.61
C TYR A 126 -3.90 6.40 -2.84
N GLN A 127 -3.89 6.49 -1.50
CA GLN A 127 -4.72 5.64 -0.64
C GLN A 127 -6.22 5.88 -0.86
N ALA A 128 -6.65 7.12 -1.07
CA ALA A 128 -8.04 7.42 -1.40
C ALA A 128 -8.48 6.82 -2.74
N TYR A 129 -7.62 6.87 -3.75
CA TYR A 129 -7.92 6.28 -5.06
C TYR A 129 -7.93 4.75 -5.02
N MET A 130 -7.04 4.14 -4.24
CA MET A 130 -7.08 2.71 -3.94
C MET A 130 -8.40 2.30 -3.25
N ASP A 131 -8.85 3.07 -2.28
CA ASP A 131 -10.11 2.80 -1.58
C ASP A 131 -11.35 3.03 -2.49
N TRP A 132 -11.21 3.85 -3.54
CA TRP A 132 -12.23 4.04 -4.58
C TRP A 132 -12.23 2.98 -5.68
N GLY A 133 -11.30 2.01 -5.64
CA GLY A 133 -11.15 1.02 -6.71
C GLY A 133 -10.54 1.59 -8.00
N LYS A 134 -10.06 2.84 -7.99
CA LYS A 134 -9.43 3.50 -9.14
C LYS A 134 -7.93 3.22 -9.15
N TYR A 135 -7.58 1.95 -9.35
CA TYR A 135 -6.20 1.47 -9.23
C TYR A 135 -5.27 1.98 -10.33
N ARG A 136 -5.78 2.31 -11.52
CA ARG A 136 -4.97 2.92 -12.59
C ARG A 136 -4.56 4.34 -12.23
N ASP A 137 -5.52 5.17 -11.82
CA ASP A 137 -5.28 6.55 -11.39
C ASP A 137 -4.37 6.62 -10.14
N SER A 138 -4.36 5.59 -9.29
CA SER A 138 -3.48 5.56 -8.10
C SER A 138 -2.01 5.38 -8.47
N ILE A 139 -1.71 4.65 -9.56
CA ILE A 139 -0.34 4.44 -10.05
C ILE A 139 0.35 5.77 -10.36
N ASP A 140 -0.36 6.75 -10.93
CA ASP A 140 0.19 8.09 -11.20
C ASP A 140 0.72 8.78 -9.93
N PHE A 141 0.02 8.61 -8.80
CA PHE A 141 0.45 9.16 -7.52
C PHE A 141 1.65 8.39 -6.97
N GLY A 142 1.70 7.07 -7.16
CA GLY A 142 2.85 6.23 -6.80
C GLY A 142 4.12 6.60 -7.58
N HIS A 143 4.03 6.84 -8.89
CA HIS A 143 5.16 7.32 -9.69
C HIS A 143 5.61 8.72 -9.27
N LYS A 144 4.68 9.64 -8.98
CA LYS A 144 5.05 10.97 -8.45
C LYS A 144 5.75 10.88 -7.09
N GLN A 145 5.34 9.95 -6.23
CA GLN A 145 6.06 9.66 -4.99
C GLN A 145 7.47 9.13 -5.28
N LEU A 146 7.61 8.22 -6.26
CA LEU A 146 8.91 7.68 -6.66
C LEU A 146 9.87 8.78 -7.13
N CYS A 147 9.44 9.66 -8.03
CA CYS A 147 10.25 10.79 -8.50
C CYS A 147 10.73 11.68 -7.33
N ILE A 148 9.85 12.02 -6.38
CA ILE A 148 10.25 12.83 -5.21
C ILE A 148 11.26 12.08 -4.33
N SER A 149 11.06 10.78 -4.15
CA SER A 149 11.99 9.98 -3.34
C SER A 149 13.37 9.82 -3.96
N GLU A 150 13.46 9.80 -5.29
CA GLU A 150 14.71 9.86 -6.05
C GLU A 150 15.35 11.25 -5.96
N GLU A 151 14.57 12.34 -6.10
CA GLU A 151 15.05 13.72 -5.92
C GLU A 151 15.67 13.95 -4.53
N LEU A 152 15.11 13.33 -3.49
CA LEU A 152 15.57 13.44 -2.10
C LEU A 152 16.60 12.37 -1.71
N ASP A 153 16.94 11.45 -2.61
CA ASP A 153 17.78 10.26 -2.38
C ASP A 153 17.41 9.50 -1.09
N SER A 154 16.11 9.37 -0.82
CA SER A 154 15.62 8.76 0.43
C SER A 154 15.24 7.28 0.18
N PRO A 155 16.00 6.30 0.69
CA PRO A 155 15.70 4.88 0.50
C PRO A 155 14.35 4.50 1.12
N ASN A 156 14.02 5.02 2.30
CA ASN A 156 12.75 4.78 2.98
C ASN A 156 11.54 5.26 2.16
N MET A 157 11.63 6.46 1.58
CA MET A 157 10.55 7.00 0.74
C MET A 157 10.45 6.26 -0.59
N ARG A 158 11.58 5.83 -1.18
CA ARG A 158 11.60 4.98 -2.37
C ARG A 158 10.91 3.65 -2.11
N ALA A 159 11.22 3.01 -0.99
CA ALA A 159 10.59 1.76 -0.60
C ALA A 159 9.07 1.89 -0.43
N GLU A 160 8.59 2.97 0.20
CA GLU A 160 7.16 3.24 0.34
C GLU A 160 6.49 3.48 -1.04
N ALA A 161 7.13 4.25 -1.93
CA ALA A 161 6.62 4.47 -3.28
C ALA A 161 6.50 3.17 -4.07
N TYR A 162 7.53 2.31 -4.01
CA TYR A 162 7.50 0.99 -4.64
C TYR A 162 6.44 0.06 -4.02
N LEU A 163 6.23 0.10 -2.71
CA LEU A 163 5.15 -0.63 -2.05
C LEU A 163 3.78 -0.19 -2.58
N ASN A 164 3.57 1.12 -2.74
CA ASN A 164 2.32 1.66 -3.28
C ASN A 164 2.10 1.19 -4.73
N LEU A 165 3.13 1.23 -5.58
CA LEU A 165 3.05 0.69 -6.94
C LEU A 165 2.76 -0.83 -6.93
N ALA A 166 3.43 -1.60 -6.09
CA ALA A 166 3.22 -3.04 -5.96
C ALA A 166 1.76 -3.37 -5.59
N ARG A 167 1.19 -2.65 -4.62
CA ARG A 167 -0.22 -2.82 -4.19
C ARG A 167 -1.21 -2.42 -5.28
N ALA A 168 -0.95 -1.37 -6.04
CA ALA A 168 -1.82 -0.99 -7.15
C ALA A 168 -1.82 -2.05 -8.26
N HIS A 169 -0.64 -2.57 -8.61
CA HIS A 169 -0.51 -3.63 -9.60
C HIS A 169 -1.11 -4.96 -9.15
N GLU A 170 -1.00 -5.31 -7.86
CA GLU A 170 -1.69 -6.46 -7.26
C GLU A 170 -3.20 -6.36 -7.49
N ARG A 171 -3.81 -5.20 -7.21
CA ARG A 171 -5.24 -4.97 -7.43
C ARG A 171 -5.68 -4.93 -8.88
N LEU A 172 -4.78 -4.63 -9.80
CA LEU A 172 -5.03 -4.72 -11.24
C LEU A 172 -4.87 -6.14 -11.80
N GLY A 173 -4.39 -7.10 -11.00
CA GLY A 173 -4.05 -8.44 -11.48
C GLY A 173 -2.74 -8.50 -12.28
N ALA A 174 -1.95 -7.43 -12.30
CA ALA A 174 -0.62 -7.40 -12.92
C ALA A 174 0.42 -7.99 -11.93
N LEU A 175 0.28 -9.29 -11.65
CA LEU A 175 0.94 -9.98 -10.55
C LEU A 175 2.48 -9.97 -10.67
N ASP A 176 3.02 -10.17 -11.87
CA ASP A 176 4.48 -10.14 -12.08
C ASP A 176 5.08 -8.76 -11.79
N ARG A 177 4.45 -7.70 -12.29
CA ARG A 177 4.85 -6.31 -12.01
C ARG A 177 4.75 -5.98 -10.53
N ALA A 178 3.72 -6.50 -9.85
CA ALA A 178 3.57 -6.33 -8.41
C ALA A 178 4.75 -6.95 -7.63
N LEU A 179 5.22 -8.13 -8.04
CA LEU A 179 6.39 -8.78 -7.45
C LEU A 179 7.68 -8.01 -7.74
N ASP A 180 7.85 -7.47 -8.94
CA ASP A 180 9.03 -6.69 -9.30
C ASP A 180 9.11 -5.40 -8.46
N PHE A 181 8.02 -4.65 -8.33
CA PHE A 181 7.98 -3.49 -7.44
C PHE A 181 8.17 -3.86 -5.97
N ALA A 182 7.61 -4.98 -5.52
CA ALA A 182 7.84 -5.47 -4.16
C ALA A 182 9.33 -5.79 -3.91
N ARG A 183 10.03 -6.39 -4.89
CA ARG A 183 11.48 -6.63 -4.80
C ARG A 183 12.27 -5.33 -4.73
N HIS A 184 11.93 -4.34 -5.58
CA HIS A 184 12.56 -3.02 -5.52
C HIS A 184 12.34 -2.35 -4.15
N SER A 185 11.16 -2.48 -3.57
CA SER A 185 10.88 -1.95 -2.23
C SER A 185 11.80 -2.57 -1.16
N LEU A 186 11.99 -3.90 -1.18
CA LEU A 186 12.86 -4.59 -0.22
C LEU A 186 14.36 -4.27 -0.40
N TYR A 187 14.80 -3.96 -1.62
CA TYR A 187 16.20 -3.61 -1.89
C TYR A 187 16.63 -2.27 -1.27
N ASN A 188 15.69 -1.35 -1.04
CA ASN A 188 15.98 -0.02 -0.50
C ASN A 188 16.09 0.00 1.04
N GLU A 189 16.85 -0.96 1.60
CA GLU A 189 17.26 -1.04 3.02
C GLU A 189 16.12 -0.97 4.05
N CYS A 190 14.96 -1.50 3.69
CA CYS A 190 13.81 -1.62 4.59
C CYS A 190 13.89 -2.87 5.46
N ASP A 191 15.04 -3.14 6.09
CA ASP A 191 15.11 -4.29 6.99
C ASP A 191 14.44 -3.94 8.33
N GLN A 192 13.41 -4.72 8.69
CA GLN A 192 12.66 -4.61 9.96
C GLN A 192 11.82 -3.33 10.16
N CYS A 193 11.35 -2.68 9.10
CA CYS A 193 10.40 -1.55 9.20
C CYS A 193 8.96 -1.95 8.80
N ALA A 194 7.98 -1.10 9.14
CA ALA A 194 6.57 -1.38 8.86
C ALA A 194 6.29 -1.54 7.35
N THR A 195 6.99 -0.77 6.51
CA THR A 195 6.96 -0.89 5.05
C THR A 195 7.34 -2.30 4.59
N ALA A 196 8.42 -2.87 5.13
CA ALA A 196 8.87 -4.22 4.81
C ALA A 196 7.81 -5.29 5.15
N GLY A 197 7.18 -5.14 6.31
CA GLY A 197 6.08 -6.00 6.73
C GLY A 197 4.90 -5.94 5.75
N LEU A 198 4.51 -4.75 5.30
CA LEU A 198 3.48 -4.54 4.28
C LEU A 198 3.89 -5.07 2.90
N VAL A 199 5.17 -5.00 2.54
CA VAL A 199 5.68 -5.58 1.29
C VAL A 199 5.56 -7.10 1.32
N HIS A 200 6.01 -7.75 2.39
CA HIS A 200 5.85 -9.19 2.54
C HIS A 200 4.39 -9.64 2.58
N LEU A 201 3.51 -8.86 3.20
CA LEU A 201 2.06 -9.09 3.13
C LEU A 201 1.55 -9.02 1.67
N THR A 202 2.00 -8.03 0.90
CA THR A 202 1.63 -7.86 -0.51
C THR A 202 2.15 -9.02 -1.36
N VAL A 203 3.41 -9.42 -1.19
CA VAL A 203 4.00 -10.60 -1.84
C VAL A 203 3.21 -11.88 -1.50
N GLY A 204 2.80 -12.03 -0.24
CA GLY A 204 1.96 -13.15 0.19
C GLY A 204 0.63 -13.20 -0.56
N ARG A 205 -0.06 -12.07 -0.69
CA ARG A 205 -1.30 -11.96 -1.49
C ARG A 205 -1.09 -12.25 -2.97
N VAL A 206 -0.04 -11.70 -3.57
CA VAL A 206 0.27 -11.97 -4.98
C VAL A 206 0.54 -13.46 -5.21
N HIS A 207 1.27 -14.12 -4.30
CA HIS A 207 1.48 -15.56 -4.39
C HIS A 207 0.21 -16.39 -4.12
N LEU A 208 -0.74 -15.90 -3.32
CA LEU A 208 -2.05 -16.53 -3.20
C LEU A 208 -2.81 -16.53 -4.52
N GLU A 209 -2.83 -15.39 -5.22
CA GLU A 209 -3.48 -15.27 -6.53
C GLU A 209 -2.79 -16.13 -7.60
N LEU A 210 -1.47 -16.30 -7.51
CA LEU A 210 -0.69 -17.22 -8.36
C LEU A 210 -0.79 -18.70 -7.94
N ALA A 211 -1.61 -19.04 -6.93
CA ALA A 211 -1.69 -20.39 -6.33
C ALA A 211 -0.36 -20.95 -5.79
N GLY A 212 0.63 -20.09 -5.53
CA GLY A 212 1.91 -20.42 -4.92
C GLY A 212 1.83 -20.50 -3.39
N PHE A 213 1.05 -21.45 -2.85
CA PHE A 213 0.69 -21.48 -1.43
C PHE A 213 1.88 -21.55 -0.45
N CYS A 214 2.94 -22.29 -0.77
CA CYS A 214 4.14 -22.35 0.09
C CYS A 214 4.84 -20.99 0.20
N LYS A 215 5.04 -20.32 -0.94
CA LYS A 215 5.66 -18.98 -1.00
C LYS A 215 4.78 -17.93 -0.31
N ALA A 216 3.45 -18.05 -0.46
CA ALA A 216 2.51 -17.19 0.24
C ALA A 216 2.62 -17.36 1.77
N LEU A 217 2.67 -18.60 2.26
CA LEU A 217 2.82 -18.90 3.68
C LEU A 217 4.13 -18.31 4.24
N GLU A 218 5.25 -18.52 3.56
CA GLU A 218 6.54 -17.97 3.98
C GLU A 218 6.51 -16.44 4.04
N ALA A 219 5.91 -15.79 3.04
CA ALA A 219 5.79 -14.35 3.00
C ALA A 219 4.91 -13.81 4.16
N PHE A 220 3.78 -14.46 4.45
CA PHE A 220 2.97 -14.10 5.61
C PHE A 220 3.68 -14.35 6.94
N GLN A 221 4.47 -15.41 7.06
CA GLN A 221 5.27 -15.67 8.26
C GLN A 221 6.34 -14.58 8.48
N ARG A 222 7.01 -14.13 7.41
CA ARG A 222 7.94 -12.99 7.49
C ARG A 222 7.23 -11.71 7.88
N ALA A 223 6.09 -11.41 7.27
CA ALA A 223 5.25 -10.26 7.64
C ALA A 223 4.80 -10.32 9.12
N HIS A 224 4.42 -11.49 9.61
CA HIS A 224 4.04 -11.69 11.02
C HIS A 224 5.19 -11.43 11.99
N LYS A 225 6.39 -11.96 11.69
CA LYS A 225 7.59 -11.74 12.51
C LYS A 225 7.91 -10.24 12.64
N ILE A 226 7.81 -9.51 11.54
CA ILE A 226 8.03 -8.05 11.50
C ILE A 226 6.92 -7.31 12.26
N ALA A 227 5.66 -7.70 12.06
CA ALA A 227 4.53 -7.09 12.79
C ALA A 227 4.69 -7.25 14.30
N HIS A 228 5.14 -8.43 14.74
CA HIS A 228 5.38 -8.71 16.15
C HIS A 228 6.59 -7.95 16.70
N SER A 229 7.69 -7.82 15.95
CA SER A 229 8.87 -7.07 16.40
C SER A 229 8.60 -5.57 16.50
N ILE A 230 7.78 -5.01 15.61
CA ILE A 230 7.40 -3.59 15.61
C ILE A 230 6.23 -3.32 16.59
N GLN A 231 5.54 -4.36 17.06
CA GLN A 231 4.31 -4.26 17.84
C GLN A 231 3.22 -3.46 17.11
N ASP A 232 3.09 -3.68 15.79
CA ASP A 232 2.04 -3.05 14.99
C ASP A 232 0.80 -3.96 14.87
N PRO A 233 -0.25 -3.71 15.67
CA PRO A 233 -1.46 -4.54 15.63
C PRO A 233 -2.26 -4.37 14.33
N SER A 234 -2.07 -3.28 13.58
CA SER A 234 -2.74 -3.07 12.29
C SER A 234 -2.17 -3.97 11.21
N LEU A 235 -0.84 -4.07 11.16
CA LEU A 235 -0.16 -5.00 10.27
C LEU A 235 -0.48 -6.45 10.67
N GLU A 236 -0.44 -6.77 11.97
CA GLU A 236 -0.75 -8.11 12.47
C GLU A 236 -2.17 -8.55 12.10
N LEU A 237 -3.16 -7.66 12.22
CA LEU A 237 -4.53 -7.89 11.78
C LEU A 237 -4.57 -8.29 10.29
N GLN A 238 -3.88 -7.53 9.43
CA GLN A 238 -3.87 -7.80 8.00
C GLN A 238 -3.20 -9.13 7.66
N VAL A 239 -2.16 -9.51 8.40
CA VAL A 239 -1.49 -10.80 8.25
C VAL A 239 -2.42 -11.94 8.64
N TYR A 240 -3.17 -11.84 9.75
CA TYR A 240 -4.15 -12.87 10.12
C TYR A 240 -5.29 -13.01 9.11
N VAL A 241 -5.75 -11.91 8.52
CA VAL A 241 -6.72 -11.95 7.41
C VAL A 241 -6.14 -12.71 6.21
N GLY A 242 -4.88 -12.43 5.82
CA GLY A 242 -4.21 -13.13 4.72
C GLY A 242 -3.96 -14.62 5.00
N LEU A 243 -3.58 -14.97 6.23
CA LEU A 243 -3.42 -16.37 6.65
C LEU A 243 -4.75 -17.11 6.67
N SER A 244 -5.83 -16.48 7.14
CA SER A 244 -7.16 -17.06 7.10
C SER A 244 -7.58 -17.38 5.67
N GLU A 245 -7.36 -16.46 4.75
CA GLU A 245 -7.63 -16.64 3.32
C GLU A 245 -6.79 -17.78 2.72
N LEU A 246 -5.49 -17.84 3.02
CA LEU A 246 -4.61 -18.94 2.61
C LEU A 246 -5.16 -20.30 3.04
N PHE A 247 -5.46 -20.47 4.34
CA PHE A 247 -5.97 -21.75 4.84
C PHE A 247 -7.38 -22.06 4.34
N CYS A 248 -8.19 -21.04 4.08
CA CYS A 248 -9.46 -21.20 3.39
C CYS A 248 -9.23 -21.79 1.99
N ARG A 249 -8.30 -21.26 1.20
CA ARG A 249 -7.95 -21.80 -0.14
C ARG A 249 -7.36 -23.22 -0.07
N LEU A 250 -6.63 -23.55 1.00
CA LEU A 250 -6.11 -24.91 1.26
C LEU A 250 -7.16 -25.89 1.80
N HIS A 251 -8.42 -25.48 1.95
CA HIS A 251 -9.51 -26.28 2.52
C HIS A 251 -9.30 -26.72 3.99
N ASP A 252 -8.40 -26.07 4.72
CA ASP A 252 -8.25 -26.25 6.17
C ASP A 252 -9.14 -25.24 6.92
N ALA A 253 -10.40 -25.62 7.08
CA ALA A 253 -11.42 -24.77 7.68
C ALA A 253 -11.14 -24.48 9.17
N ASP A 254 -10.48 -25.40 9.88
CA ASP A 254 -10.13 -25.23 11.29
C ASP A 254 -9.06 -24.17 11.50
N LYS A 255 -7.96 -24.23 10.75
CA LYS A 255 -6.92 -23.19 10.82
C LYS A 255 -7.45 -21.86 10.34
N SER A 256 -8.22 -21.84 9.25
CA SER A 256 -8.83 -20.63 8.73
C SER A 256 -9.70 -19.93 9.78
N ALA A 257 -10.60 -20.68 10.45
CA ALA A 257 -11.45 -20.13 11.52
C ALA A 257 -10.63 -19.58 12.71
N ARG A 258 -9.55 -20.27 13.11
CA ARG A 258 -8.67 -19.80 14.19
C ARG A 258 -7.99 -18.47 13.86
N TYR A 259 -7.47 -18.31 12.65
CA TYR A 259 -6.84 -17.06 12.22
C TYR A 259 -7.87 -15.95 12.01
N ALA A 260 -9.05 -16.27 11.46
CA ALA A 260 -10.16 -15.33 11.34
C ALA A 260 -10.63 -14.81 12.71
N ALA A 261 -10.76 -15.70 13.71
CA ALA A 261 -11.14 -15.31 15.07
C ALA A 261 -10.10 -14.37 15.70
N ARG A 262 -8.80 -14.67 15.56
CA ARG A 262 -7.73 -13.77 16.02
C ARG A 262 -7.78 -12.41 15.34
N ALA A 263 -8.00 -12.38 14.02
CA ALA A 263 -8.18 -11.13 13.29
C ALA A 263 -9.40 -10.35 13.82
N TYR A 264 -10.52 -11.02 14.06
CA TYR A 264 -11.72 -10.40 14.61
C TYR A 264 -11.48 -9.81 16.01
N ASP A 265 -10.89 -10.59 16.93
CA ASP A 265 -10.58 -10.14 18.29
C ASP A 265 -9.65 -8.93 18.29
N LEU A 266 -8.61 -8.95 17.46
CA LEU A 266 -7.67 -7.84 17.32
C LEU A 266 -8.34 -6.61 16.71
N SER A 267 -9.22 -6.79 15.73
CA SER A 267 -9.96 -5.66 15.16
C SER A 267 -10.92 -5.00 16.16
N ARG A 268 -11.45 -5.77 17.12
CA ARG A 268 -12.32 -5.25 18.20
C ARG A 268 -11.53 -4.48 19.25
N SER A 269 -10.33 -4.93 19.62
CA SER A 269 -9.48 -4.19 20.56
C SER A 269 -8.97 -2.87 19.98
N LEU A 270 -8.84 -2.79 18.66
CA LEU A 270 -8.40 -1.61 17.91
C LEU A 270 -9.49 -0.54 17.70
N GLN A 271 -10.37 -0.27 18.68
CA GLN A 271 -11.41 0.78 18.61
C GLN A 271 -10.85 2.22 18.45
N LEU A 272 -10.26 2.51 17.27
CA LEU A 272 -9.80 3.79 16.79
C LEU A 272 -10.41 3.98 15.39
N GLY A 273 -11.35 4.93 15.30
CA GLY A 273 -12.27 5.13 14.18
C GLY A 273 -11.66 5.62 12.87
N ASP A 274 -10.69 4.90 12.29
CA ASP A 274 -10.12 5.28 11.00
C ASP A 274 -9.62 4.10 10.13
N LEU A 275 -9.18 2.98 10.72
CA LEU A 275 -8.70 1.80 9.96
C LEU A 275 -9.68 0.61 9.98
N ASN A 276 -10.80 0.76 10.69
CA ASN A 276 -11.74 -0.30 11.07
C ASN A 276 -12.99 -0.43 10.17
N SER A 277 -13.00 0.11 8.95
CA SER A 277 -14.02 -0.28 7.96
C SER A 277 -13.50 -1.41 7.08
N ARG A 278 -12.36 -1.25 6.39
CA ARG A 278 -11.94 -2.23 5.37
C ARG A 278 -11.33 -3.51 5.93
N HIS A 279 -10.43 -3.43 6.91
CA HIS A 279 -9.74 -4.63 7.42
C HIS A 279 -10.58 -5.36 8.46
N HIS A 280 -11.31 -4.63 9.30
CA HIS A 280 -12.32 -5.21 10.20
C HIS A 280 -13.40 -5.95 9.39
N ARG A 281 -13.92 -5.32 8.32
CA ARG A 281 -14.85 -5.99 7.41
C ARG A 281 -14.22 -7.18 6.71
N ALA A 282 -12.97 -7.08 6.27
CA ALA A 282 -12.26 -8.23 5.70
C ALA A 282 -12.16 -9.37 6.73
N ALA A 283 -11.88 -9.08 8.00
CA ALA A 283 -11.85 -10.08 9.06
C ALA A 283 -13.23 -10.74 9.27
N LEU A 284 -14.32 -9.94 9.33
CA LEU A 284 -15.70 -10.45 9.40
C LEU A 284 -16.05 -11.35 8.21
N LEU A 285 -15.71 -10.93 7.00
CA LEU A 285 -15.96 -11.70 5.79
C LEU A 285 -15.15 -13.00 5.75
N GLN A 286 -13.88 -12.96 6.18
CA GLN A 286 -13.06 -14.16 6.29
C GLN A 286 -13.58 -15.12 7.38
N MET A 287 -14.14 -14.59 8.47
CA MET A 287 -14.78 -15.39 9.50
C MET A 287 -16.05 -16.09 8.97
N ALA A 288 -16.91 -15.34 8.28
CA ALA A 288 -18.08 -15.90 7.60
C ALA A 288 -17.68 -16.99 6.58
N ALA A 289 -16.62 -16.75 5.80
CA ALA A 289 -16.08 -17.71 4.84
C ALA A 289 -15.60 -19.00 5.51
N ALA A 290 -14.87 -18.89 6.61
CA ALA A 290 -14.36 -20.03 7.36
C ALA A 290 -15.48 -20.87 7.99
N LEU A 291 -16.47 -20.21 8.61
CA LEU A 291 -17.64 -20.87 9.24
C LEU A 291 -18.53 -21.55 8.21
N ARG A 292 -18.73 -20.93 7.04
CA ARG A 292 -19.43 -21.55 5.91
C ARG A 292 -18.78 -22.87 5.49
N LYS A 293 -17.43 -22.94 5.45
CA LYS A 293 -16.70 -24.17 5.12
C LYS A 293 -16.80 -25.25 6.21
N LYS A 294 -17.06 -24.85 7.46
CA LYS A 294 -17.34 -25.78 8.58
C LYS A 294 -18.77 -26.33 8.59
N GLY A 295 -19.69 -25.68 7.88
CA GLY A 295 -21.12 -26.04 7.88
C GLY A 295 -21.96 -25.28 8.92
N GLU A 296 -21.36 -24.34 9.66
CA GLU A 296 -22.05 -23.48 10.62
C GLU A 296 -22.69 -22.29 9.90
N LEU A 297 -23.79 -22.55 9.17
CA LEU A 297 -24.40 -21.59 8.26
C LEU A 297 -25.11 -20.42 8.95
N GLY A 298 -25.64 -20.62 10.18
CA GLY A 298 -26.30 -19.58 10.97
C GLY A 298 -25.33 -18.47 11.33
N ASP A 299 -24.28 -18.82 12.08
CA ASP A 299 -23.23 -17.87 12.49
C ASP A 299 -22.56 -17.22 11.28
N ALA A 300 -22.31 -17.98 10.20
CA ALA A 300 -21.75 -17.43 8.97
C ALA A 300 -22.64 -16.34 8.34
N HIS A 301 -23.96 -16.51 8.38
CA HIS A 301 -24.91 -15.50 7.90
C HIS A 301 -24.87 -14.24 8.76
N ASP A 302 -24.80 -14.38 10.08
CA ASP A 302 -24.72 -13.25 11.01
C ASP A 302 -23.45 -12.42 10.78
N TYR A 303 -22.28 -13.05 10.68
CA TYR A 303 -21.04 -12.33 10.39
C TYR A 303 -21.05 -11.69 8.99
N CYS A 304 -21.66 -12.33 8.00
CA CYS A 304 -21.80 -11.78 6.66
C CYS A 304 -22.75 -10.56 6.63
N SER A 305 -23.86 -10.61 7.36
CA SER A 305 -24.85 -9.53 7.45
C SER A 305 -24.25 -8.30 8.15
N VAL A 306 -23.53 -8.50 9.26
CA VAL A 306 -22.80 -7.43 9.96
C VAL A 306 -21.73 -6.84 9.04
N GLY A 307 -20.93 -7.67 8.38
CA GLY A 307 -19.91 -7.20 7.42
C GLY A 307 -20.51 -6.44 6.22
N SER A 308 -21.73 -6.78 5.81
CA SER A 308 -22.43 -6.15 4.68
C SER A 308 -23.17 -4.87 5.05
N ASN A 309 -23.63 -4.71 6.28
CA ASN A 309 -24.21 -3.43 6.73
C ASN A 309 -23.18 -2.27 6.75
N PHE A 310 -21.88 -2.59 6.78
CA PHE A 310 -20.82 -1.60 6.55
C PHE A 310 -20.61 -1.26 5.05
N LEU A 311 -21.15 -2.03 4.09
CA LEU A 311 -21.14 -1.69 2.65
C LEU A 311 -22.13 -0.59 2.32
N SER A 312 -23.35 -0.65 2.87
CA SER A 312 -24.39 0.32 2.55
C SER A 312 -24.02 1.74 2.99
N THR A 313 -23.07 1.86 3.93
CA THR A 313 -22.50 3.12 4.40
C THR A 313 -21.20 3.53 3.67
N THR A 314 -20.62 2.66 2.81
CA THR A 314 -19.42 2.95 2.02
C THR A 314 -19.57 2.49 0.55
N PRO A 315 -19.76 3.39 -0.43
CA PRO A 315 -20.38 3.07 -1.71
C PRO A 315 -19.50 2.36 -2.76
N ILE A 316 -18.46 1.58 -2.41
CA ILE A 316 -17.35 1.32 -3.38
C ILE A 316 -16.85 -0.14 -3.50
N PHE A 317 -17.50 -1.14 -2.91
CA PHE A 317 -17.09 -2.54 -3.15
C PHE A 317 -18.25 -3.44 -3.57
N ASN A 318 -18.82 -3.17 -4.76
CA ASN A 318 -19.84 -4.02 -5.39
C ASN A 318 -19.27 -5.14 -6.27
N CYS A 319 -17.98 -5.17 -6.63
CA CYS A 319 -17.47 -6.15 -7.60
C CYS A 319 -17.12 -7.52 -7.04
N HIS A 320 -16.77 -7.65 -5.75
CA HIS A 320 -16.54 -8.96 -5.13
C HIS A 320 -17.74 -9.48 -4.34
N VAL A 321 -18.75 -8.65 -4.06
CA VAL A 321 -19.92 -9.04 -3.28
C VAL A 321 -20.98 -9.70 -4.14
N SER A 322 -21.07 -9.36 -5.43
CA SER A 322 -21.98 -10.02 -6.38
C SER A 322 -21.74 -11.53 -6.49
N THR A 323 -20.51 -12.02 -6.26
CA THR A 323 -20.24 -13.46 -6.14
C THR A 323 -20.63 -14.07 -4.79
N TRP A 324 -20.74 -13.28 -3.72
CA TRP A 324 -21.11 -13.74 -2.38
C TRP A 324 -22.62 -13.64 -2.10
N THR A 325 -23.32 -12.66 -2.67
CA THR A 325 -24.79 -12.54 -2.59
C THR A 325 -25.52 -13.48 -3.54
N CYS A 326 -24.87 -13.98 -4.60
CA CYS A 326 -25.47 -14.95 -5.53
C CYS A 326 -25.34 -16.43 -5.11
N LEU A 327 -24.92 -16.70 -3.86
CA LEU A 327 -24.75 -18.07 -3.34
C LEU A 327 -25.58 -18.34 -2.08
N PHE A 328 -26.69 -17.60 -1.91
CA PHE A 328 -27.84 -18.01 -1.12
C PHE A 328 -28.97 -18.43 -2.07
#